data_AF-A0A952S0R5-F1
#
_entry.id   AF-A0A952S0R5-F1
#
_cell.length_a   1.000
_cell.length_b   1.000
_cell.length_c   1.000
_cell.angle_alpha   90.00
_cell.angle_beta   90.00
_cell.angle_gamma   90.00
#
_symmetry.space_group_name_H-M   'P 1'
#
loop_
_entity.id
_entity.type
_entity.pdbx_description
1 polymer ?
#
loop_
_entity_poly.entity_id
_entity_poly.type
_entity_poly.pdbx_seq_one_letter_code
_entity_poly.pdbx_strand_id
1 'polypeptide(L)'
;MRKQQYTFALLFAFLAIPAFCQNRSGDLKFPAQLDISKDIPLHFKRFYDQPGHFDFLTDKFYPIGWSKDGKFAYFEEQADEACGCYFGAFIIQDLKTDKILWEHRHIGDEIGAERDEAVVIGEERKQLWASKNAEFKSKLKQYGIQPAESFSRQTGPIKTEADEIILSIDLTRTDADPLIGFPYNLVRIVGKAVSAKKGEKVIFEEKLKGNDTLYGINGVIDAQIFGHLLSPFESRAAVILVEVVRGYEGPPHTIRTSVRGVSLTSGFKK
;
A
#
# COMPACT_ATOMS: atom_id res chain seq x y z
N MET A 1 -58.43 -9.24 52.00
CA MET A 1 -57.72 -8.06 51.46
C MET A 1 -56.26 -8.11 51.90
N ARG A 2 -55.34 -8.57 51.04
CA ARG A 2 -53.89 -8.58 51.30
C ARG A 2 -53.24 -7.45 50.49
N LYS A 3 -52.55 -6.53 51.17
CA LYS A 3 -51.76 -5.46 50.54
C LYS A 3 -50.39 -6.01 50.16
N GLN A 4 -50.07 -6.03 48.87
CA GLN A 4 -48.71 -6.27 48.38
C GLN A 4 -47.90 -4.98 48.49
N GLN A 5 -46.76 -5.04 49.18
CA GLN A 5 -45.75 -3.98 49.20
C GLN A 5 -44.72 -4.27 48.11
N TYR A 6 -44.50 -3.32 47.20
CA TYR A 6 -43.46 -3.38 46.18
C TYR A 6 -42.23 -2.63 46.68
N THR A 7 -41.12 -3.36 46.84
CA THR A 7 -39.81 -2.82 47.17
C THR A 7 -39.11 -2.42 45.88
N PHE A 8 -38.91 -1.11 45.66
CA PHE A 8 -38.10 -0.58 44.56
C PHE A 8 -36.62 -0.73 44.90
N ALA A 9 -35.90 -1.60 44.19
CA ALA A 9 -34.45 -1.67 44.24
C ALA A 9 -33.85 -0.67 43.23
N LEU A 10 -33.18 0.36 43.72
CA LEU A 10 -32.37 1.28 42.91
C LEU A 10 -31.09 0.55 42.47
N LEU A 11 -30.99 0.21 41.19
CA LEU A 11 -29.75 -0.28 40.57
C LEU A 11 -28.85 0.93 40.27
N PHE A 12 -27.77 1.10 41.03
CA PHE A 12 -26.68 2.01 40.68
C PHE A 12 -25.88 1.41 39.51
N ALA A 13 -26.13 1.88 38.29
CA ALA A 13 -25.29 1.59 37.15
C ALA A 13 -23.96 2.35 37.31
N PHE A 14 -22.91 1.65 37.75
CA PHE A 14 -21.53 2.13 37.65
C PHE A 14 -21.18 2.26 36.17
N LEU A 15 -21.25 3.48 35.64
CA LEU A 15 -20.62 3.85 34.38
C LEU A 15 -19.10 3.80 34.60
N ALA A 16 -18.51 2.64 34.34
CA ALA A 16 -17.07 2.51 34.18
C ALA A 16 -16.67 3.34 32.96
N ILE A 17 -16.20 4.57 33.20
CA ILE A 17 -15.53 5.37 32.18
C ILE A 17 -14.27 4.58 31.81
N PRO A 18 -14.16 4.04 30.59
CA PRO A 18 -12.92 3.40 30.18
C PRO A 18 -11.84 4.44 30.29
N ALA A 19 -10.83 4.15 31.11
CA ALA A 19 -9.63 4.97 31.23
C ALA A 19 -9.07 5.17 29.82
N PHE A 20 -9.32 6.36 29.26
CA PHE A 20 -8.72 6.78 28.01
C PHE A 20 -7.23 6.85 28.31
N CYS A 21 -6.49 5.81 27.90
CA CYS A 21 -5.04 5.75 28.01
C CYS A 21 -4.50 7.11 27.55
N GLN A 22 -3.91 7.84 28.49
CA GLN A 22 -3.16 9.04 28.20
C GLN A 22 -2.08 8.63 27.20
N ASN A 23 -2.25 9.08 25.95
CA ASN A 23 -1.23 9.00 24.91
C ASN A 23 0.02 9.67 25.48
N ARG A 24 0.97 8.86 25.98
CA ARG A 24 2.32 9.34 26.23
C ARG A 24 2.81 9.87 24.89
N SER A 25 3.09 11.17 24.86
CA SER A 25 3.52 11.95 23.70
C SER A 25 4.94 11.56 23.29
N GLY A 26 5.18 10.28 23.01
CA GLY A 26 6.44 9.80 22.47
C GLY A 26 6.59 10.26 21.03
N ASP A 27 7.84 10.33 20.58
CA ASP A 27 8.13 10.56 19.18
C ASP A 27 7.64 9.42 18.30
N LEU A 28 7.03 9.79 17.18
CA LEU A 28 6.56 8.81 16.21
C LEU A 28 7.81 8.20 15.61
N LYS A 29 8.08 6.94 15.93
CA LYS A 29 9.23 6.20 15.39
C LYS A 29 9.05 6.03 13.88
N PHE A 30 10.17 6.02 13.16
CA PHE A 30 10.16 5.66 11.74
C PHE A 30 9.67 4.22 11.59
N PRO A 31 8.72 3.94 10.68
CA PRO A 31 8.16 2.60 10.49
C PRO A 31 9.21 1.58 10.04
N ALA A 32 8.99 0.31 10.39
CA ALA A 32 9.82 -0.78 9.89
C ALA A 32 9.51 -1.05 8.41
N GLN A 33 10.56 -1.38 7.63
CA GLN A 33 10.38 -1.77 6.24
C GLN A 33 9.67 -3.11 6.17
N LEU A 34 8.67 -3.19 5.29
CA LEU A 34 8.14 -4.46 4.81
C LEU A 34 8.92 -4.85 3.55
N ASP A 35 9.98 -5.63 3.75
CA ASP A 35 10.87 -6.04 2.68
C ASP A 35 10.21 -7.06 1.75
N ILE A 36 10.00 -6.64 0.49
CA ILE A 36 9.46 -7.47 -0.59
C ILE A 36 10.55 -7.92 -1.59
N SER A 37 11.78 -7.43 -1.44
CA SER A 37 12.84 -7.59 -2.44
C SER A 37 13.20 -9.05 -2.71
N LYS A 38 13.11 -9.90 -1.68
CA LYS A 38 13.45 -11.32 -1.73
C LYS A 38 12.51 -12.13 -2.62
N ASP A 39 11.28 -11.67 -2.84
CA ASP A 39 10.28 -12.39 -3.64
C ASP A 39 10.26 -11.93 -5.10
N ILE A 40 10.89 -10.81 -5.42
CA ILE A 40 10.93 -10.25 -6.77
C ILE A 40 11.48 -11.26 -7.78
N PRO A 41 12.63 -11.94 -7.55
CA PRO A 41 13.12 -12.97 -8.47
C PRO A 41 12.19 -14.15 -8.67
N LEU A 42 11.42 -14.52 -7.64
CA LEU A 42 10.49 -15.65 -7.71
C LEU A 42 9.30 -15.33 -8.61
N HIS A 43 8.74 -14.13 -8.49
CA HIS A 43 7.53 -13.74 -9.22
C HIS A 43 7.80 -13.15 -10.60
N PHE A 44 8.97 -12.56 -10.80
CA PHE A 44 9.37 -11.90 -12.05
C PHE A 44 10.55 -12.58 -12.72
N LYS A 45 10.64 -13.92 -12.57
CA LYS A 45 11.75 -14.77 -13.05
C LYS A 45 12.18 -14.50 -14.50
N ARG A 46 11.22 -14.22 -15.39
CA ARG A 46 11.47 -13.94 -16.82
C ARG A 46 12.36 -12.72 -17.10
N PHE A 47 12.50 -11.80 -16.14
CA PHE A 47 13.41 -10.66 -16.25
C PHE A 47 14.83 -11.00 -15.79
N TYR A 48 14.98 -12.00 -14.93
CA TYR A 48 16.27 -12.48 -14.43
C TYR A 48 16.90 -13.54 -15.33
N ASP A 49 16.09 -14.33 -16.04
CA ASP A 49 16.58 -15.40 -16.92
C ASP A 49 17.18 -14.88 -18.25
N GLN A 50 17.15 -13.58 -18.52
CA GLN A 50 17.65 -13.01 -19.78
C GLN A 50 19.17 -12.76 -19.74
N PRO A 51 19.90 -12.98 -20.86
CA PRO A 51 21.31 -12.60 -20.95
C PRO A 51 21.49 -11.10 -20.66
N GLY A 52 22.38 -10.77 -19.73
CA GLY A 52 22.61 -9.39 -19.28
C GLY A 52 21.72 -8.95 -18.11
N HIS A 53 21.27 -9.87 -17.25
CA HIS A 53 20.51 -9.59 -16.02
C HIS A 53 20.80 -8.22 -15.39
N PHE A 54 19.74 -7.47 -15.11
CA PHE A 54 19.80 -6.22 -14.37
C PHE A 54 19.02 -6.38 -13.07
N ASP A 55 19.61 -5.95 -11.96
CA ASP A 55 18.88 -5.84 -10.71
C ASP A 55 17.84 -4.73 -10.84
N PHE A 56 16.63 -4.98 -10.33
CA PHE A 56 15.61 -3.96 -10.26
C PHE A 56 15.95 -2.91 -9.22
N LEU A 57 15.73 -1.64 -9.55
CA LEU A 57 15.61 -0.61 -8.53
C LEU A 57 14.25 -0.76 -7.86
N THR A 58 14.25 -1.07 -6.56
CA THR A 58 13.05 -1.52 -5.85
C THR A 58 12.55 -0.47 -4.87
N ASP A 59 11.26 -0.12 -4.98
CA ASP A 59 10.61 0.71 -3.99
C ASP A 59 10.72 0.10 -2.59
N LYS A 60 10.97 0.93 -1.59
CA LYS A 60 10.90 0.49 -0.20
C LYS A 60 9.55 0.87 0.39
N PHE A 61 8.88 -0.08 1.00
CA PHE A 61 7.52 0.09 1.52
C PHE A 61 7.51 -0.04 3.04
N TYR A 62 6.90 0.92 3.73
CA TYR A 62 6.90 1.05 5.19
C TYR A 62 5.48 1.27 5.71
N PRO A 63 4.74 0.20 6.04
CA PRO A 63 3.40 0.34 6.60
C PRO A 63 3.45 1.03 7.98
N ILE A 64 2.52 1.97 8.21
CA ILE A 64 2.48 2.78 9.44
C ILE A 64 1.33 2.36 10.34
N GLY A 65 0.10 2.32 9.82
CA GLY A 65 -1.07 2.16 10.69
C GLY A 65 -2.40 2.11 9.97
N TRP A 66 -3.44 1.81 10.75
CA TRP A 66 -4.82 1.69 10.29
C TRP A 66 -5.73 2.65 11.04
N SER A 67 -6.77 3.16 10.39
CA SER A 67 -7.91 3.73 11.11
C SER A 67 -9.00 2.67 11.30
N LYS A 68 -9.87 2.88 12.29
CA LYS A 68 -11.05 2.03 12.51
C LYS A 68 -12.04 2.04 11.36
N ASP A 69 -12.01 3.08 10.53
CA ASP A 69 -12.95 3.28 9.44
C ASP A 69 -12.36 2.98 8.05
N GLY A 70 -11.23 2.28 8.00
CA GLY A 70 -10.72 1.66 6.77
C GLY A 70 -9.67 2.48 6.01
N LYS A 71 -9.05 3.46 6.66
CA LYS A 71 -7.90 4.18 6.10
C LYS A 71 -6.61 3.46 6.49
N PHE A 72 -5.61 3.61 5.64
CA PHE A 72 -4.30 3.02 5.83
C PHE A 72 -3.23 4.07 5.54
N ALA A 73 -2.22 4.11 6.41
CA ALA A 73 -1.07 4.99 6.24
C ALA A 73 0.18 4.16 5.98
N TYR A 74 1.01 4.64 5.07
CA TYR A 74 2.31 4.05 4.75
C TYR A 74 3.27 5.14 4.29
N PHE A 75 4.56 4.85 4.41
CA PHE A 75 5.61 5.59 3.77
C PHE A 75 6.20 4.73 2.66
N GLU A 76 6.55 5.33 1.54
CA GLU A 76 7.23 4.65 0.44
C GLU A 76 8.45 5.47 -0.01
N GLU A 77 9.49 4.76 -0.41
CA GLU A 77 10.64 5.32 -1.11
C GLU A 77 10.58 4.81 -2.54
N GLN A 78 10.13 5.67 -3.45
CA GLN A 78 10.06 5.34 -4.87
C GLN A 78 11.45 5.45 -5.47
N ALA A 79 11.90 4.39 -6.16
CA ALA A 79 13.16 4.44 -6.87
C ALA A 79 12.99 5.18 -8.21
N ASP A 80 13.92 6.09 -8.52
CA ASP A 80 14.03 6.74 -9.82
C ASP A 80 15.33 6.31 -10.50
N GLU A 81 15.15 5.64 -11.65
CA GLU A 81 16.25 5.13 -12.46
C GLU A 81 17.05 6.24 -13.15
N ALA A 82 16.41 7.37 -13.50
CA ALA A 82 17.06 8.43 -14.28
C ALA A 82 18.16 9.16 -13.46
N CYS A 83 17.96 9.31 -12.16
CA CYS A 83 18.92 9.94 -11.24
C CYS A 83 19.62 8.95 -10.31
N GLY A 84 19.19 7.68 -10.27
CA GLY A 84 19.59 6.72 -9.23
C GLY A 84 19.19 7.14 -7.81
N CYS A 85 18.21 8.05 -7.69
CA CYS A 85 17.77 8.65 -6.44
C CYS A 85 16.44 8.05 -5.96
N TYR A 86 16.07 8.31 -4.69
CA TYR A 86 14.82 7.83 -4.10
C TYR A 86 13.96 9.01 -3.66
N PHE A 87 12.67 8.94 -3.94
CA PHE A 87 11.68 9.93 -3.50
C PHE A 87 10.81 9.37 -2.39
N GLY A 88 10.69 10.14 -1.30
CA GLY A 88 9.93 9.72 -0.12
C GLY A 88 8.50 10.24 -0.20
N ALA A 89 7.52 9.37 0.01
CA ALA A 89 6.12 9.79 0.11
C ALA A 89 5.48 9.22 1.37
N PHE A 90 4.92 10.09 2.22
CA PHE A 90 3.98 9.68 3.26
C PHE A 90 2.58 9.75 2.68
N ILE A 91 1.88 8.61 2.65
CA ILE A 91 0.54 8.50 2.08
C ILE A 91 -0.48 8.07 3.14
N ILE A 92 -1.66 8.70 3.13
CA ILE A 92 -2.86 8.23 3.81
C ILE A 92 -3.93 7.96 2.76
N GLN A 93 -4.37 6.71 2.67
CA GLN A 93 -5.32 6.24 1.65
C GLN A 93 -6.57 5.68 2.32
N ASP A 94 -7.75 5.94 1.74
CA ASP A 94 -8.99 5.26 2.08
C ASP A 94 -9.10 3.94 1.31
N LEU A 95 -9.01 2.80 2.00
CA LEU A 95 -9.07 1.47 1.36
C LEU A 95 -10.50 1.01 1.05
N LYS A 96 -11.52 1.85 1.27
CA LYS A 96 -12.87 1.61 0.75
C LYS A 96 -13.02 2.11 -0.68
N THR A 97 -12.32 3.19 -1.01
CA THR A 97 -12.44 3.90 -2.29
C THR A 97 -11.15 3.94 -3.10
N ASP A 98 -10.05 3.46 -2.52
CA ASP A 98 -8.67 3.57 -3.01
C ASP A 98 -8.21 5.01 -3.29
N LYS A 99 -8.86 6.00 -2.66
CA LYS A 99 -8.48 7.40 -2.79
C LYS A 99 -7.38 7.77 -1.82
N ILE A 100 -6.34 8.43 -2.32
CA ILE A 100 -5.36 9.13 -1.50
C ILE A 100 -6.07 10.34 -0.87
N LEU A 101 -6.11 10.37 0.46
CA LEU A 101 -6.74 11.44 1.24
C LEU A 101 -5.76 12.54 1.58
N TRP A 102 -4.49 12.18 1.78
CA TRP A 102 -3.42 13.10 2.05
C TRP A 102 -2.09 12.46 1.66
N GLU A 103 -1.18 13.30 1.17
CA GLU A 103 0.14 12.90 0.76
C GLU A 103 1.14 14.02 1.06
N HIS A 104 2.34 13.63 1.49
CA HIS A 104 3.51 14.50 1.51
C HIS A 104 4.63 13.83 0.73
N ARG A 105 5.00 14.42 -0.42
CA ARG A 105 6.12 13.98 -1.24
C ARG A 105 7.34 14.86 -0.94
N HIS A 106 8.49 14.22 -0.79
CA HIS A 106 9.78 14.87 -0.74
C HIS A 106 10.56 14.54 -2.01
N ILE A 107 10.74 15.56 -2.83
CA ILE A 107 11.59 15.57 -4.03
C ILE A 107 12.74 16.52 -3.66
N GLY A 108 13.98 16.06 -3.78
CA GLY A 108 15.17 16.57 -3.08
C GLY A 108 15.64 18.02 -3.33
N ASP A 109 14.76 18.97 -3.64
CA ASP A 109 15.11 20.39 -3.89
C ASP A 109 14.63 21.35 -2.78
N GLU A 110 13.98 20.88 -1.71
CA GLU A 110 13.42 21.75 -0.66
C GLU A 110 14.42 22.25 0.40
N ILE A 111 15.72 22.03 0.23
CA ILE A 111 16.77 22.65 1.07
C ILE A 111 17.66 23.57 0.21
N GLY A 112 17.08 24.63 -0.35
CA GLY A 112 17.77 25.90 -0.65
C GLY A 112 19.18 25.85 -1.27
N ALA A 113 19.51 24.86 -2.09
CA ALA A 113 20.78 24.76 -2.78
C ALA A 113 20.52 24.99 -4.27
N GLU A 114 21.38 25.81 -4.87
CA GLU A 114 21.49 25.97 -6.30
C GLU A 114 21.51 24.58 -6.96
N ARG A 115 20.74 24.43 -8.04
CA ARG A 115 20.65 23.20 -8.84
C ARG A 115 22.04 22.64 -9.06
N ASP A 116 22.31 21.44 -8.53
CA ASP A 116 23.25 20.49 -9.15
C ASP A 116 23.27 19.08 -8.51
N GLU A 117 22.60 18.79 -7.39
CA GLU A 117 22.63 17.42 -6.82
C GLU A 117 21.27 16.98 -6.28
N ALA A 118 20.62 16.03 -6.96
CA ALA A 118 19.45 15.33 -6.45
C ALA A 118 19.85 14.55 -5.19
N VAL A 119 19.33 14.97 -4.02
CA VAL A 119 19.70 14.33 -2.77
C VAL A 119 19.00 12.97 -2.65
N VAL A 120 19.82 11.92 -2.67
CA VAL A 120 19.40 10.53 -2.48
C VAL A 120 18.90 10.35 -1.04
N ILE A 121 17.66 9.90 -0.86
CA ILE A 121 17.10 9.53 0.45
C ILE A 121 17.80 8.26 0.98
N GLY A 122 19.01 8.43 1.48
CA GLY A 122 19.80 7.43 2.20
C GLY A 122 19.44 7.46 3.70
N GLU A 123 20.43 7.75 4.55
CA GLU A 123 20.21 7.97 6.00
C GLU A 123 19.34 9.21 6.30
N GLU A 124 19.12 10.07 5.30
CA GLU A 124 18.33 11.30 5.41
C GLU A 124 16.82 11.05 5.57
N ARG A 125 16.30 9.86 5.25
CA ARG A 125 14.88 9.52 5.50
C ARG A 125 14.48 9.70 6.96
N LYS A 126 15.37 9.31 7.88
CA LYS A 126 15.13 9.43 9.32
C LYS A 126 15.13 10.90 9.72
N GLN A 127 15.92 11.73 9.04
CA GLN A 127 15.97 13.17 9.28
C GLN A 127 14.71 13.86 8.75
N LEU A 128 14.26 13.53 7.53
CA LEU A 128 12.96 13.98 7.00
C LEU A 128 11.82 13.59 7.95
N TRP A 129 11.80 12.34 8.39
CA TRP A 129 10.79 11.86 9.32
C TRP A 129 10.83 12.58 10.68
N ALA A 130 12.03 12.84 11.19
CA ALA A 130 12.21 13.60 12.43
C ALA A 130 11.78 15.06 12.27
N SER A 131 12.13 15.72 11.17
CA SER A 131 11.79 17.12 10.91
C SER A 131 10.29 17.32 10.67
N LYS A 132 9.62 16.36 10.04
CA LYS A 132 8.17 16.37 9.77
C LYS A 132 7.34 15.65 10.85
N ASN A 133 7.94 15.20 11.95
CA ASN A 133 7.28 14.34 12.93
C ASN A 133 5.98 14.92 13.48
N ALA A 134 5.98 16.23 13.78
CA ALA A 134 4.81 16.93 14.32
C ALA A 134 3.66 16.99 13.29
N GLU A 135 3.98 17.28 12.03
CA GLU A 135 3.01 17.30 10.93
C GLU A 135 2.41 15.90 10.71
N PHE A 136 3.27 14.87 10.61
CA PHE A 136 2.86 13.49 10.41
C PHE A 136 1.99 12.98 11.55
N LYS A 137 2.36 13.23 12.81
CA LYS A 137 1.52 12.94 13.98
C LYS A 137 0.17 13.63 13.90
N SER A 138 0.15 14.91 13.51
CA SER A 138 -1.08 15.68 13.36
C SER A 138 -2.01 15.06 12.31
N LYS A 139 -1.45 14.66 11.16
CA LYS A 139 -2.20 13.99 10.08
C LYS A 139 -2.70 12.62 10.46
N LEU A 140 -1.88 11.79 11.11
CA LEU A 140 -2.32 10.50 11.63
C LEU A 140 -3.50 10.67 12.61
N LYS A 141 -3.42 11.64 13.52
CA LYS A 141 -4.51 11.97 14.44
C LYS A 141 -5.76 12.48 13.70
N GLN A 142 -5.59 13.38 12.74
CA GLN A 142 -6.67 13.94 11.92
C GLN A 142 -7.48 12.83 11.22
N TYR A 143 -6.79 11.82 10.67
CA TYR A 143 -7.40 10.70 9.95
C TYR A 143 -7.70 9.49 10.84
N GLY A 144 -7.49 9.60 12.16
CA GLY A 144 -7.76 8.51 13.11
C GLY A 144 -6.89 7.27 12.90
N ILE A 145 -5.71 7.43 12.31
CA ILE A 145 -4.76 6.33 12.09
C ILE A 145 -4.10 5.97 13.43
N GLN A 146 -4.14 4.69 13.76
CA GLN A 146 -3.45 4.08 14.88
C GLN A 146 -2.18 3.40 14.35
N PRO A 147 -0.98 3.93 14.66
CA PRO A 147 0.27 3.27 14.30
C PRO A 147 0.36 1.87 14.89
N ALA A 148 0.89 0.92 14.12
CA ALA A 148 1.23 -0.40 14.62
C ALA A 148 2.76 -0.57 14.70
N GLU A 149 3.23 -1.32 15.70
CA GLU A 149 4.68 -1.53 15.91
C GLU A 149 5.28 -2.48 14.87
N SER A 150 4.47 -3.40 14.35
CA SER A 150 4.90 -4.35 13.35
C SER A 150 3.77 -4.71 12.39
N PHE A 151 4.17 -5.10 11.19
CA PHE A 151 3.30 -5.61 10.15
C PHE A 151 3.88 -6.92 9.65
N SER A 152 3.01 -7.90 9.41
CA SER A 152 3.40 -9.17 8.81
C SER A 152 2.62 -9.35 7.51
N ARG A 153 3.33 -9.25 6.39
CA ARG A 153 2.77 -9.58 5.08
C ARG A 153 2.42 -11.05 5.04
N GLN A 154 1.16 -11.33 4.78
CA GLN A 154 0.68 -12.67 4.53
C GLN A 154 0.72 -12.95 3.02
N THR A 155 1.18 -14.13 2.65
CA THR A 155 1.15 -14.65 1.28
C THR A 155 0.11 -15.77 1.18
N GLY A 156 -0.45 -15.98 -0.02
CA GLY A 156 -1.49 -16.99 -0.25
C GLY A 156 -2.92 -16.51 0.11
N PRO A 157 -3.87 -17.46 0.24
CA PRO A 157 -5.28 -17.14 0.48
C PRO A 157 -5.51 -16.41 1.81
N ILE A 158 -6.45 -15.47 1.82
CA ILE A 158 -6.93 -14.83 3.04
C ILE A 158 -7.90 -15.78 3.74
N LYS A 159 -7.48 -16.32 4.89
CA LYS A 159 -8.34 -17.16 5.71
C LYS A 159 -9.30 -16.30 6.53
N THR A 160 -10.58 -16.62 6.44
CA THR A 160 -11.64 -16.10 7.31
C THR A 160 -12.25 -17.27 8.08
N GLU A 161 -13.02 -17.00 9.13
CA GLU A 161 -13.64 -18.06 9.96
C GLU A 161 -14.46 -19.07 9.14
N ALA A 162 -15.04 -18.65 8.03
CA ALA A 162 -15.96 -19.46 7.25
C ALA A 162 -15.44 -19.81 5.84
N ASP A 163 -14.34 -19.24 5.38
CA ASP A 163 -14.04 -19.19 3.94
C ASP A 163 -12.58 -18.83 3.66
N GLU A 164 -12.12 -19.13 2.46
CA GLU A 164 -10.81 -18.69 1.96
C GLU A 164 -11.02 -17.78 0.75
N ILE A 165 -10.36 -16.63 0.76
CA ILE A 165 -10.39 -15.68 -0.35
C ILE A 165 -9.06 -15.74 -1.07
N ILE A 166 -9.08 -16.18 -2.32
CA ILE A 166 -7.91 -16.25 -3.19
C ILE A 166 -7.77 -14.92 -3.92
N LEU A 167 -6.60 -14.29 -3.82
CA LEU A 167 -6.26 -13.10 -4.59
C LEU A 167 -5.58 -13.51 -5.88
N SER A 168 -5.99 -12.92 -7.00
CA SER A 168 -5.36 -13.13 -8.30
C SER A 168 -5.29 -11.84 -9.11
N ILE A 169 -4.47 -11.85 -10.15
CA ILE A 169 -4.33 -10.75 -11.09
C ILE A 169 -4.48 -11.28 -12.52
N ASP A 170 -5.30 -10.61 -13.31
CA ASP A 170 -5.42 -10.87 -14.74
C ASP A 170 -4.76 -9.72 -15.50
N LEU A 171 -3.85 -10.07 -16.41
CA LEU A 171 -3.09 -9.12 -17.21
C LEU A 171 -3.51 -9.23 -18.68
N THR A 172 -3.94 -8.13 -19.28
CA THR A 172 -4.23 -8.07 -20.72
C THR A 172 -3.06 -7.43 -21.44
N ARG A 173 -2.52 -8.14 -22.42
CA ARG A 173 -1.39 -7.72 -23.25
C ARG A 173 -1.83 -7.61 -24.70
N THR A 174 -1.27 -6.65 -25.44
CA THR A 174 -1.41 -6.53 -26.90
C THR A 174 -0.06 -6.69 -27.57
N ASP A 175 -0.04 -6.75 -28.89
CA ASP A 175 1.20 -6.85 -29.67
C ASP A 175 2.21 -5.74 -29.31
N ALA A 176 3.49 -6.06 -29.50
CA ALA A 176 4.61 -5.18 -29.23
C ALA A 176 4.47 -3.85 -29.98
N ASP A 177 4.85 -2.76 -29.33
CA ASP A 177 5.19 -1.54 -30.05
C ASP A 177 6.67 -1.66 -30.49
N PRO A 178 6.96 -1.57 -31.80
CA PRO A 178 8.33 -1.60 -32.31
C PRO A 178 9.26 -0.55 -31.66
N LEU A 179 8.70 0.54 -31.13
CA LEU A 179 9.46 1.64 -30.50
C LEU A 179 9.90 1.32 -29.07
N ILE A 180 9.24 0.39 -28.38
CA ILE A 180 9.45 0.15 -26.94
C ILE A 180 10.55 -0.90 -26.69
N GLY A 181 10.79 -1.78 -27.67
CA GLY A 181 11.75 -2.88 -27.54
C GLY A 181 11.29 -3.98 -26.58
N PHE A 182 9.99 -4.05 -26.27
CA PHE A 182 9.40 -5.07 -25.41
C PHE A 182 8.43 -5.96 -26.22
N PRO A 183 8.38 -7.28 -25.99
CA PRO A 183 7.62 -8.21 -26.85
C PRO A 183 6.09 -8.04 -26.83
N TYR A 184 5.55 -7.14 -26.00
CA TYR A 184 4.12 -6.82 -25.93
C TYR A 184 3.92 -5.52 -25.14
N ASN A 185 2.71 -4.98 -25.21
CA ASN A 185 2.25 -3.87 -24.37
C ASN A 185 1.28 -4.38 -23.31
N LEU A 186 1.49 -4.03 -22.03
CA LEU A 186 0.48 -4.25 -21.01
C LEU A 186 -0.55 -3.12 -21.09
N VAL A 187 -1.82 -3.47 -21.27
CA VAL A 187 -2.91 -2.49 -21.49
C VAL A 187 -3.97 -2.52 -20.39
N ARG A 188 -4.01 -3.59 -19.58
CA ARG A 188 -4.99 -3.72 -18.50
C ARG A 188 -4.50 -4.63 -17.39
N ILE A 189 -4.76 -4.22 -16.16
CA ILE A 189 -4.52 -4.97 -14.93
C ILE A 189 -5.85 -5.11 -14.19
N VAL A 190 -6.23 -6.34 -13.83
CA VAL A 190 -7.43 -6.58 -13.02
C VAL A 190 -7.06 -7.40 -11.81
N GLY A 191 -7.19 -6.81 -10.62
CA GLY A 191 -7.10 -7.57 -9.37
C GLY A 191 -8.43 -8.19 -9.01
N LYS A 192 -8.43 -9.47 -8.64
CA LYS A 192 -9.62 -10.22 -8.27
C LYS A 192 -9.48 -10.86 -6.89
N ALA A 193 -10.63 -11.01 -6.23
CA ALA A 193 -10.79 -11.82 -5.05
C ALA A 193 -11.86 -12.89 -5.32
N VAL A 194 -11.50 -14.15 -5.16
CA VAL A 194 -12.38 -15.30 -5.40
C VAL A 194 -12.64 -16.02 -4.08
N SER A 195 -13.90 -16.27 -3.80
CA SER A 195 -14.39 -16.96 -2.62
C SER A 195 -15.33 -18.08 -3.06
N ALA A 196 -15.11 -19.29 -2.52
CA ALA A 196 -15.98 -20.43 -2.83
C ALA A 196 -17.43 -20.20 -2.35
N LYS A 197 -17.61 -19.44 -1.26
CA LYS A 197 -18.93 -19.19 -0.67
C LYS A 197 -19.63 -17.93 -1.17
N LYS A 198 -18.88 -16.91 -1.57
CA LYS A 198 -19.39 -15.56 -1.91
C LYS A 198 -19.31 -15.26 -3.41
N GLY A 199 -18.49 -16.02 -4.17
CA GLY A 199 -18.26 -15.81 -5.59
C GLY A 199 -17.01 -14.98 -5.87
N GLU A 200 -17.01 -14.22 -6.96
CA GLU A 200 -15.87 -13.39 -7.39
C GLU A 200 -16.17 -11.90 -7.19
N LYS A 201 -15.12 -11.11 -6.98
CA LYS A 201 -15.17 -9.68 -7.20
C LYS A 201 -13.90 -9.12 -7.81
N VAL A 202 -14.07 -8.02 -8.53
CA VAL A 202 -12.97 -7.14 -8.93
C VAL A 202 -12.61 -6.24 -7.75
N ILE A 203 -11.34 -6.26 -7.37
CA ILE A 203 -10.75 -5.39 -6.34
C ILE A 203 -10.43 -4.04 -6.97
N PHE A 204 -9.73 -4.09 -8.10
CA PHE A 204 -9.36 -2.92 -8.90
C PHE A 204 -9.29 -3.31 -10.38
N GLU A 205 -9.47 -2.33 -11.24
CA GLU A 205 -9.22 -2.44 -12.67
C GLU A 205 -8.50 -1.18 -13.12
N GLU A 206 -7.34 -1.39 -13.74
CA GLU A 206 -6.53 -0.32 -14.29
C GLU A 206 -6.40 -0.51 -15.80
N LYS A 207 -6.86 0.49 -16.55
CA LYS A 207 -6.65 0.56 -18.00
C LYS A 207 -5.45 1.44 -18.24
N LEU A 208 -4.38 0.82 -18.70
CA LEU A 208 -3.13 1.50 -18.95
C LEU A 208 -3.22 2.14 -20.33
N LYS A 209 -3.33 3.46 -20.36
CA LYS A 209 -3.32 4.22 -21.60
C LYS A 209 -1.87 4.52 -21.96
N GLY A 210 -1.52 4.30 -23.22
CA GLY A 210 -0.25 4.80 -23.73
C GLY A 210 -0.17 6.33 -23.62
N ASN A 211 -1.28 7.01 -23.88
CA ASN A 211 -1.34 8.43 -24.19
C ASN A 211 -1.02 9.41 -23.03
N ASP A 212 -0.87 8.92 -21.79
CA ASP A 212 -0.62 9.76 -20.61
C ASP A 212 0.87 9.95 -20.29
N THR A 213 1.78 9.48 -21.15
CA THR A 213 3.22 9.76 -21.07
C THR A 213 3.71 10.58 -22.26
N LEU A 214 4.89 11.19 -22.11
CA LEU A 214 5.52 12.08 -23.11
C LEU A 214 5.67 11.46 -24.51
N TYR A 215 5.55 10.13 -24.63
CA TYR A 215 5.69 9.37 -25.87
C TYR A 215 4.52 8.44 -26.20
N GLY A 216 3.41 8.50 -25.46
CA GLY A 216 2.30 7.58 -25.72
C GLY A 216 2.58 6.14 -25.28
N ILE A 217 3.55 5.91 -24.39
CA ILE A 217 4.01 4.60 -23.93
C ILE A 217 3.63 4.39 -22.47
N ASN A 218 2.89 3.33 -22.16
CA ASN A 218 2.71 2.90 -20.78
C ASN A 218 4.03 2.31 -20.25
N GLY A 219 4.51 2.81 -19.11
CA GLY A 219 5.74 2.32 -18.48
C GLY A 219 5.57 0.97 -17.79
N VAL A 220 4.37 0.56 -17.38
CA VAL A 220 4.16 -0.71 -16.68
C VAL A 220 4.19 -1.88 -17.67
N ILE A 221 5.07 -2.86 -17.42
CA ILE A 221 5.31 -4.02 -18.29
C ILE A 221 4.96 -5.36 -17.63
N ASP A 222 4.78 -5.37 -16.30
CA ASP A 222 4.24 -6.53 -15.57
C ASP A 222 3.60 -6.09 -14.24
N ALA A 223 2.79 -6.97 -13.65
CA ALA A 223 2.28 -6.75 -12.30
C ALA A 223 1.95 -8.07 -11.59
N GLN A 224 2.07 -8.08 -10.26
CA GLN A 224 1.80 -9.23 -9.41
C GLN A 224 1.30 -8.80 -8.03
N ILE A 225 0.42 -9.59 -7.42
CA ILE A 225 0.08 -9.45 -6.01
C ILE A 225 1.14 -10.17 -5.17
N PHE A 226 1.84 -9.43 -4.31
CA PHE A 226 2.84 -9.99 -3.39
C PHE A 226 2.30 -10.40 -2.02
N GLY A 227 1.05 -10.10 -1.75
CA GLY A 227 0.41 -10.51 -0.50
C GLY A 227 -0.55 -9.46 0.00
N HIS A 228 -0.83 -9.53 1.29
CA HIS A 228 -1.79 -8.65 1.92
C HIS A 228 -1.45 -8.37 3.39
N LEU A 229 -2.00 -7.28 3.91
CA LEU A 229 -2.00 -6.90 5.32
C LEU A 229 -3.45 -6.86 5.80
N LEU A 230 -3.78 -7.58 6.88
CA LEU A 230 -5.12 -7.57 7.45
C LEU A 230 -5.32 -6.33 8.33
N SER A 231 -6.48 -5.70 8.20
CA SER A 231 -6.91 -4.67 9.13
C SER A 231 -7.20 -5.30 10.50
N PRO A 232 -6.74 -4.69 11.60
CA PRO A 232 -7.11 -5.14 12.94
C PRO A 232 -8.51 -4.65 13.37
N PHE A 233 -9.17 -3.80 12.59
CA PHE A 233 -10.40 -3.10 13.01
C PHE A 233 -11.66 -3.51 12.23
N GLU A 234 -11.52 -3.97 11.00
CA GLU A 234 -12.64 -4.42 10.19
C GLU A 234 -12.22 -5.59 9.28
N SER A 235 -13.20 -6.28 8.70
CA SER A 235 -12.97 -7.35 7.72
C SER A 235 -12.52 -6.77 6.38
N ARG A 236 -11.29 -6.23 6.34
CA ARG A 236 -10.63 -5.62 5.19
C ARG A 236 -9.17 -6.01 5.15
N ALA A 237 -8.62 -6.11 3.95
CA ALA A 237 -7.18 -6.21 3.74
C ALA A 237 -6.66 -5.09 2.83
N ALA A 238 -5.40 -4.73 3.02
CA ALA A 238 -4.59 -3.95 2.10
C ALA A 238 -3.82 -4.95 1.23
N VAL A 239 -4.17 -5.04 -0.05
CA VAL A 239 -3.49 -5.89 -1.04
C VAL A 239 -2.26 -5.13 -1.54
N ILE A 240 -1.11 -5.79 -1.52
CA ILE A 240 0.15 -5.25 -2.00
C ILE A 240 0.28 -5.65 -3.46
N LEU A 241 0.05 -4.68 -4.34
CA LEU A 241 0.28 -4.80 -5.78
C LEU A 241 1.70 -4.33 -6.06
N VAL A 242 2.43 -5.11 -6.84
CA VAL A 242 3.74 -4.72 -7.34
C VAL A 242 3.77 -4.75 -8.85
N GLU A 243 4.32 -3.70 -9.41
CA GLU A 243 4.37 -3.42 -10.83
C GLU A 243 5.83 -3.33 -11.28
N VAL A 244 6.15 -3.97 -12.39
CA VAL A 244 7.42 -3.76 -13.08
C VAL A 244 7.23 -2.60 -14.02
N VAL A 245 8.01 -1.55 -13.83
CA VAL A 245 7.99 -0.34 -14.65
C VAL A 245 9.29 -0.28 -15.45
N ARG A 246 9.16 -0.08 -16.77
CA ARG A 246 10.29 0.08 -17.68
C ARG A 246 11.12 1.29 -17.24
N GLY A 247 12.44 1.10 -17.16
CA GLY A 247 13.38 2.21 -16.99
C GLY A 247 13.36 3.14 -18.20
N TYR A 248 13.84 4.36 -18.01
CA TYR A 248 13.75 5.41 -19.01
C TYR A 248 14.55 5.05 -20.27
N GLU A 249 15.82 4.68 -20.08
CA GLU A 249 16.75 4.32 -21.17
C GLU A 249 16.75 2.81 -21.51
N GLY A 250 15.99 2.01 -20.76
CA GLY A 250 16.01 0.55 -20.84
C GLY A 250 16.10 -0.05 -19.44
N PRO A 251 16.73 -1.21 -19.29
CA PRO A 251 17.13 -1.71 -17.97
C PRO A 251 18.18 -0.79 -17.29
N PRO A 252 18.22 -0.71 -15.95
CA PRO A 252 17.39 -1.46 -15.01
C PRO A 252 15.93 -0.99 -15.03
N HIS A 253 15.01 -1.92 -14.83
CA HIS A 253 13.61 -1.59 -14.62
C HIS A 253 13.39 -1.26 -13.15
N THR A 254 12.31 -0.55 -12.84
CA THR A 254 11.94 -0.21 -11.46
C THR A 254 10.78 -1.08 -11.00
N ILE A 255 10.73 -1.34 -9.70
CA ILE A 255 9.67 -2.10 -9.04
C ILE A 255 8.85 -1.11 -8.23
N ARG A 256 7.62 -0.86 -8.67
CA ARG A 256 6.68 0.04 -8.02
C ARG A 256 5.76 -0.73 -7.10
N THR A 257 5.60 -0.26 -5.86
CA THR A 257 4.62 -0.82 -4.93
C THR A 257 3.39 0.06 -4.85
N SER A 258 2.19 -0.54 -4.85
CA SER A 258 0.96 0.17 -4.55
C SER A 258 0.02 -0.65 -3.68
N VAL A 259 -0.90 0.03 -3.01
CA VAL A 259 -1.87 -0.59 -2.09
C VAL A 259 -3.27 -0.51 -2.69
N ARG A 260 -4.01 -1.63 -2.64
CA ARG A 260 -5.40 -1.74 -3.07
C ARG A 260 -6.26 -2.31 -1.95
N GLY A 261 -7.37 -1.67 -1.64
CA GLY A 261 -8.26 -2.07 -0.56
C GLY A 261 -9.22 -3.19 -0.97
N VAL A 262 -9.38 -4.21 -0.12
CA VAL A 262 -10.35 -5.28 -0.36
C VAL A 262 -11.20 -5.57 0.87
N SER A 263 -12.52 -5.38 0.78
CA SER A 263 -13.46 -5.90 1.79
C SER A 263 -13.47 -7.43 1.77
N LEU A 264 -13.47 -8.08 2.91
CA LEU A 264 -13.54 -9.55 2.98
C LEU A 264 -14.99 -10.05 3.05
N THR A 265 -15.97 -9.14 3.13
CA THR A 265 -17.38 -9.48 3.35
C THR A 265 -18.31 -8.95 2.26
N SER A 266 -17.94 -7.88 1.55
CA SER A 266 -18.80 -7.24 0.56
C SER A 266 -18.17 -7.16 -0.85
N GLY A 267 -19.04 -6.95 -1.84
CA GLY A 267 -18.69 -6.74 -3.25
C GLY A 267 -18.61 -8.02 -4.10
N PHE A 268 -18.69 -9.20 -3.50
CA PHE A 268 -18.69 -10.49 -4.19
C PHE A 268 -19.99 -10.75 -4.94
N LYS A 269 -19.88 -11.36 -6.13
CA LYS A 269 -20.97 -11.77 -7.01
C LYS A 269 -20.84 -13.25 -7.30
N LYS A 270 -21.91 -14.01 -7.05
CA LYS A 270 -22.01 -15.43 -7.39
C LYS A 270 -22.33 -15.64 -8.85
#